data_AF-A0A2W4JZ82-F1
#
_entry.id   AF-A0A2W4JZ82-F1
#
_cell.length_a   1.000
_cell.length_b   1.000
_cell.length_c   1.000
_cell.angle_alpha   90.00
_cell.angle_beta   90.00
_cell.angle_gamma   90.00
#
_symmetry.space_group_name_H-M   'P 1'
#
loop_
_entity.id
_entity.type
_entity.pdbx_description
1 polymer ?
#
loop_
_entity_poly.entity_id
_entity_poly.type
_entity_poly.pdbx_seq_one_letter_code
_entity_poly.pdbx_strand_id
1 'polypeptide(L)'
;MTNQTQNRTATHDMFVLERDYPHKPEKVFAAFSDPKKKRRWFGAEEEGFEIKKFEMDFRVSQVETWEFNFNGGDPIVTEVRYQDIVENSRIVVVYTMDFNGKRVSSSQVTTELIPTKEGTKLIHTEQGVFFDGCDQAPGRKVGTQAMLETLAKELDKN
;
A
#
# COMPACT_ATOMS: atom_id res chain seq x y z
N MET A 1 -2.71 -35.36 -17.94
CA MET A 1 -1.82 -34.28 -17.48
C MET A 1 -1.78 -33.23 -18.57
N THR A 2 -2.68 -32.25 -18.52
CA THR A 2 -2.70 -31.15 -19.48
C THR A 2 -1.63 -30.13 -19.08
N ASN A 3 -0.50 -30.14 -19.79
CA ASN A 3 0.44 -29.03 -19.79
C ASN A 3 -0.28 -27.82 -20.41
N GLN A 4 -0.99 -27.06 -19.60
CA GLN A 4 -1.24 -25.67 -19.96
C GLN A 4 0.09 -24.96 -19.85
N THR A 5 0.64 -24.53 -20.98
CA THR A 5 1.72 -23.55 -21.04
C THR A 5 1.20 -22.30 -20.33
N GLN A 6 1.52 -22.17 -19.05
CA GLN A 6 1.16 -21.02 -18.26
C GLN A 6 1.89 -19.84 -18.89
N ASN A 7 1.14 -18.94 -19.54
CA ASN A 7 1.73 -17.83 -20.28
C ASN A 7 2.39 -16.90 -19.25
N ARG A 8 3.72 -16.91 -19.19
CA ARG A 8 4.50 -16.12 -18.23
C ARG A 8 4.61 -14.69 -18.73
N THR A 9 3.73 -13.81 -18.26
CA THR A 9 3.66 -12.42 -18.71
C THR A 9 4.05 -11.47 -17.59
N ALA A 10 4.58 -10.30 -17.98
CA ALA A 10 4.92 -9.21 -17.07
C ALA A 10 4.40 -7.89 -17.67
N THR A 11 3.25 -7.44 -17.18
CA THR A 11 2.62 -6.19 -17.63
C THR A 11 3.11 -5.05 -16.75
N HIS A 12 3.74 -4.04 -17.34
CA HIS A 12 4.18 -2.85 -16.62
C HIS A 12 3.14 -1.75 -16.79
N ASP A 13 2.80 -1.08 -15.69
CA ASP A 13 1.88 0.06 -15.71
C ASP A 13 2.15 0.97 -14.50
N MET A 14 1.59 2.18 -14.54
CA MET A 14 1.69 3.12 -13.43
C MET A 14 0.41 3.92 -13.24
N PHE A 15 0.17 4.36 -12.02
CA PHE A 15 -0.88 5.32 -11.73
C PHE A 15 -0.45 6.33 -10.68
N VAL A 16 -1.14 7.48 -10.69
CA VAL A 16 -1.01 8.54 -9.69
C VAL A 16 -2.38 8.77 -9.07
N LEU A 17 -2.40 8.91 -7.74
CA LEU A 17 -3.54 9.34 -6.95
C LEU A 17 -3.14 10.58 -6.17
N GLU A 18 -4.01 11.59 -6.17
CA GLU A 18 -3.83 12.81 -5.39
C GLU A 18 -4.98 12.94 -4.40
N ARG A 19 -4.68 13.35 -3.16
CA ARG A 19 -5.69 13.59 -2.14
C ARG A 19 -5.27 14.71 -1.19
N ASP A 20 -6.17 15.64 -0.94
CA ASP A 20 -5.99 16.68 0.07
C ASP A 20 -6.54 16.20 1.43
N TYR A 21 -5.73 16.39 2.48
CA TYR A 21 -6.11 16.14 3.87
C TYR A 21 -6.06 17.45 4.66
N PRO A 22 -7.08 17.80 5.46
CA PRO A 22 -7.11 19.01 6.28
C PRO A 22 -6.27 18.88 7.57
N HIS A 23 -5.12 18.22 7.47
CA HIS A 23 -4.19 17.93 8.56
C HIS A 23 -2.78 18.28 8.12
N LYS A 24 -1.93 18.71 9.06
CA LYS A 24 -0.55 19.06 8.75
C LYS A 24 0.27 17.83 8.33
N PRO A 25 1.35 18.00 7.53
CA PRO A 25 2.15 16.88 7.03
C PRO A 25 2.69 15.97 8.14
N GLU A 26 2.99 16.53 9.32
CA GLU A 26 3.46 15.77 10.48
C GLU A 26 2.43 14.73 10.95
N LYS A 27 1.13 15.09 10.94
CA LYS A 27 0.07 14.17 11.34
C LYS A 27 -0.15 13.09 10.28
N VAL A 28 -0.11 13.46 9.01
CA VAL A 28 -0.22 12.52 7.88
C VAL A 28 0.94 11.53 7.89
N PHE A 29 2.17 12.04 7.99
CA PHE A 29 3.39 11.22 8.08
C PHE A 29 3.38 10.29 9.29
N ALA A 30 2.95 10.80 10.46
CA ALA A 30 2.82 9.97 11.66
C ALA A 30 1.84 8.79 11.47
N ALA A 31 0.81 8.94 10.63
CA ALA A 31 -0.09 7.83 10.33
C ALA A 31 0.57 6.72 9.49
N PHE A 32 1.60 7.06 8.69
CA PHE A 32 2.43 6.07 8.01
C PHE A 32 3.54 5.50 8.88
N SER A 33 4.17 6.32 9.75
CA SER A 33 5.37 5.93 10.49
C SER A 33 5.10 5.20 11.81
N ASP A 34 3.94 5.41 12.42
CA ASP A 34 3.52 4.72 13.66
C ASP A 34 2.83 3.39 13.31
N PRO A 35 3.41 2.23 13.69
CA PRO A 35 2.82 0.93 13.40
C PRO A 35 1.40 0.77 13.91
N LYS A 36 1.05 1.35 15.07
CA LYS A 36 -0.30 1.24 15.63
C LYS A 36 -1.31 2.01 14.80
N LYS A 37 -0.95 3.20 14.30
CA LYS A 37 -1.80 3.97 13.40
C LYS A 37 -1.93 3.26 12.05
N LYS A 38 -0.81 2.86 11.47
CA LYS A 38 -0.77 2.15 10.19
C LYS A 38 -1.62 0.90 10.19
N ARG A 39 -1.53 0.08 11.25
CA ARG A 39 -2.37 -1.12 11.40
C ARG A 39 -3.86 -0.80 11.28
N ARG A 40 -4.34 0.27 11.92
CA ARG A 40 -5.77 0.60 11.96
C ARG A 40 -6.32 1.02 10.61
N TRP A 41 -5.62 1.92 9.91
CA TRP A 41 -6.14 2.46 8.66
C TRP A 41 -5.82 1.55 7.47
N PHE A 42 -4.58 1.09 7.34
CA PHE A 42 -4.18 0.24 6.21
C PHE A 42 -4.77 -1.17 6.31
N GLY A 43 -4.88 -1.70 7.53
CA GLY A 43 -5.47 -3.01 7.75
C GLY A 43 -6.97 -3.07 7.45
N ALA A 44 -7.68 -1.94 7.56
CA ALA A 44 -9.09 -1.79 7.23
C ALA A 44 -9.99 -2.96 7.71
N GLU A 45 -9.79 -3.45 8.94
CA GLU A 45 -10.45 -4.67 9.44
C GLU A 45 -12.00 -4.56 9.43
N GLU A 46 -12.52 -3.34 9.61
CA GLU A 46 -13.97 -3.04 9.52
C GLU A 46 -14.53 -3.19 8.10
N GLU A 47 -13.68 -3.27 7.07
CA GLU A 47 -14.07 -3.40 5.66
C GLU A 47 -13.96 -4.85 5.15
N GLY A 48 -13.83 -5.83 6.06
CA GLY A 48 -13.79 -7.28 5.73
C GLY A 48 -12.39 -7.86 5.56
N PHE A 49 -11.35 -7.06 5.84
CA PHE A 49 -9.98 -7.53 5.94
C PHE A 49 -9.73 -8.20 7.29
N GLU A 50 -9.02 -9.32 7.27
CA GLU A 50 -8.60 -10.00 8.49
C GLU A 50 -7.08 -10.07 8.53
N ILE A 51 -6.46 -9.25 9.40
CA ILE A 51 -4.99 -9.15 9.48
C ILE A 51 -4.44 -10.23 10.40
N LYS A 52 -3.86 -11.28 9.80
CA LYS A 52 -3.22 -12.42 10.49
C LYS A 52 -1.85 -12.07 11.05
N LYS A 53 -1.06 -11.30 10.29
CA LYS A 53 0.27 -10.85 10.70
C LYS A 53 0.51 -9.41 10.25
N PHE A 54 1.13 -8.61 11.13
CA PHE A 54 1.65 -7.29 10.80
C PHE A 54 2.91 -7.01 11.61
N GLU A 55 4.03 -6.83 10.92
CA GLU A 55 5.31 -6.42 11.49
C GLU A 55 5.84 -5.25 10.67
N MET A 56 6.37 -4.22 11.33
CA MET A 56 6.79 -3.00 10.66
C MET A 56 7.99 -2.39 11.35
N ASP A 57 9.04 -2.15 10.56
CA ASP A 57 10.20 -1.36 10.95
C ASP A 57 10.37 -0.18 9.99
N PHE A 58 9.91 1.00 10.42
CA PHE A 58 9.85 2.22 9.61
C PHE A 58 11.21 2.91 9.52
N ARG A 59 12.19 2.26 8.90
CA ARG A 59 13.52 2.81 8.64
C ARG A 59 14.00 2.39 7.25
N VAL A 60 14.81 3.22 6.61
CA VAL A 60 15.39 2.90 5.29
C VAL A 60 16.09 1.54 5.34
N SER A 61 15.89 0.76 4.27
CA SER A 61 16.35 -0.62 4.08
C SER A 61 15.72 -1.68 4.99
N GLN A 62 14.80 -1.31 5.89
CA GLN A 62 14.06 -2.28 6.71
C GLN A 62 12.78 -2.76 6.04
N VAL A 63 12.15 -3.76 6.66
CA VAL A 63 11.03 -4.53 6.12
C VAL A 63 9.76 -4.27 6.92
N GLU A 64 8.65 -4.27 6.21
CA GLU A 64 7.29 -4.42 6.75
C GLU A 64 6.62 -5.62 6.08
N THR A 65 5.90 -6.42 6.86
CA THR A 65 5.21 -7.62 6.38
C THR A 65 3.76 -7.58 6.81
N TRP A 66 2.88 -7.91 5.85
CA TRP A 66 1.46 -8.14 6.07
C TRP A 66 1.09 -9.55 5.63
N GLU A 67 0.26 -10.21 6.43
CA GLU A 67 -0.49 -11.41 6.03
C GLU A 67 -1.95 -11.17 6.38
N PHE A 68 -2.83 -11.31 5.40
CA PHE A 68 -4.25 -11.06 5.58
C PHE A 68 -5.11 -11.82 4.57
N ASN A 69 -6.39 -11.89 4.86
CA ASN A 69 -7.40 -12.42 3.96
C ASN A 69 -8.52 -11.39 3.83
N PHE A 70 -9.24 -11.41 2.71
CA PHE A 70 -10.42 -10.57 2.51
C PHE A 70 -11.66 -11.45 2.45
N ASN A 71 -12.64 -11.21 3.31
CA ASN A 71 -13.92 -11.93 3.37
C ASN A 71 -13.78 -13.47 3.36
N GLY A 72 -12.79 -14.00 4.11
CA GLY A 72 -12.52 -15.44 4.20
C GLY A 72 -11.93 -16.06 2.93
N GLY A 73 -11.47 -15.25 1.97
CA GLY A 73 -10.77 -15.72 0.77
C GLY A 73 -9.36 -16.24 1.08
N ASP A 74 -8.61 -16.59 0.02
CA ASP A 74 -7.24 -17.08 0.12
C ASP A 74 -6.27 -16.05 0.73
N PRO A 75 -5.15 -16.50 1.33
CA PRO A 75 -4.19 -15.62 1.98
C PRO A 75 -3.47 -14.72 0.98
N ILE A 76 -3.29 -13.47 1.38
CA ILE A 76 -2.48 -12.45 0.71
C ILE A 76 -1.31 -12.12 1.63
N VAL A 77 -0.11 -12.13 1.08
CA VAL A 77 1.11 -11.70 1.77
C VAL A 77 1.73 -10.54 1.03
N THR A 78 2.06 -9.49 1.76
CA THR A 78 2.78 -8.32 1.23
C THR A 78 4.07 -8.13 2.00
N GLU A 79 5.20 -8.07 1.30
CA GLU A 79 6.49 -7.66 1.85
C GLU A 79 6.84 -6.29 1.28
N VAL A 80 7.08 -5.31 2.16
CA VAL A 80 7.42 -3.92 1.82
C VAL A 80 8.85 -3.64 2.29
N ARG A 81 9.64 -2.96 1.48
CA ARG A 81 11.00 -2.49 1.81
C ARG A 81 11.11 -0.99 1.63
N TYR A 82 11.47 -0.28 2.69
CA TYR A 82 11.65 1.16 2.68
C TYR A 82 12.92 1.56 1.93
N GLN A 83 12.80 2.36 0.88
CA GLN A 83 13.90 2.79 0.03
C GLN A 83 14.40 4.19 0.37
N ASP A 84 13.49 5.11 0.66
CA ASP A 84 13.80 6.49 1.05
C ASP A 84 12.73 7.01 2.00
N ILE A 85 13.14 7.77 3.02
CA ILE A 85 12.25 8.40 3.98
C ILE A 85 12.79 9.79 4.26
N VAL A 86 12.02 10.80 3.87
CA VAL A 86 12.23 12.20 4.26
C VAL A 86 11.09 12.58 5.18
N GLU A 87 11.42 12.86 6.45
CA GLU A 87 10.43 13.13 7.49
C GLU A 87 9.43 14.20 7.04
N ASN A 88 8.13 13.91 7.21
CA ASN A 88 7.02 14.79 6.87
C ASN A 88 6.92 15.21 5.38
N SER A 89 7.67 14.56 4.47
CA SER A 89 7.72 14.97 3.06
C SER A 89 7.65 13.81 2.07
N ARG A 90 8.38 12.71 2.27
CA ARG A 90 8.44 11.63 1.27
C ARG A 90 8.67 10.27 1.90
N ILE A 91 7.98 9.28 1.35
CA ILE A 91 8.18 7.86 1.64
C ILE A 91 8.26 7.11 0.30
N VAL A 92 9.37 6.43 0.06
CA VAL A 92 9.54 5.55 -1.10
C VAL A 92 9.68 4.13 -0.61
N VAL A 93 8.89 3.22 -1.17
CA VAL A 93 8.95 1.79 -0.86
C VAL A 93 8.95 0.98 -2.15
N VAL A 94 9.51 -0.24 -2.08
CA VAL A 94 9.16 -1.31 -3.01
C VAL A 94 8.40 -2.37 -2.26
N TYR A 95 7.45 -3.03 -2.91
CA TYR A 95 6.75 -4.15 -2.30
C TYR A 95 6.41 -5.23 -3.31
N THR A 96 6.19 -6.43 -2.80
CA THR A 96 5.68 -7.57 -3.57
C THR A 96 4.40 -8.08 -2.96
N MET A 97 3.47 -8.56 -3.79
CA MET A 97 2.27 -9.25 -3.33
C MET A 97 2.26 -10.69 -3.80
N ASP A 98 1.96 -11.58 -2.86
CA ASP A 98 1.70 -12.98 -3.08
C ASP A 98 0.22 -13.26 -2.78
N PHE A 99 -0.46 -13.96 -3.68
CA PHE A 99 -1.82 -14.45 -3.48
C PHE A 99 -1.78 -15.97 -3.51
N ASN A 100 -2.25 -16.62 -2.45
CA ASN A 100 -2.24 -18.07 -2.28
C ASN A 100 -0.84 -18.69 -2.58
N GLY A 101 0.21 -18.06 -2.04
CA GLY A 101 1.61 -18.49 -2.23
C GLY A 101 2.20 -18.23 -3.62
N LYS A 102 1.46 -17.60 -4.54
CA LYS A 102 1.97 -17.20 -5.86
C LYS A 102 2.23 -15.70 -5.90
N ARG A 103 3.46 -15.31 -6.28
CA ARG A 103 3.81 -13.92 -6.60
C ARG A 103 2.95 -13.40 -7.75
N VAL A 104 2.17 -12.35 -7.50
CA VAL A 104 1.28 -11.72 -8.51
C VAL A 104 1.75 -10.35 -8.97
N SER A 105 2.57 -9.65 -8.18
CA SER A 105 3.14 -8.36 -8.59
C SER A 105 4.37 -7.93 -7.81
N SER A 106 5.08 -6.95 -8.36
CA SER A 106 6.11 -6.17 -7.68
C SER A 106 5.92 -4.70 -8.03
N SER A 107 5.95 -3.81 -7.05
CA SER A 107 5.69 -2.38 -7.25
C SER A 107 6.73 -1.51 -6.56
N GLN A 108 7.02 -0.34 -7.15
CA GLN A 108 7.69 0.77 -6.51
C GLN A 108 6.67 1.89 -6.28
N VAL A 109 6.62 2.40 -5.05
CA VAL A 109 5.65 3.42 -4.63
C VAL A 109 6.39 4.63 -4.09
N THR A 110 5.96 5.81 -4.51
CA THR A 110 6.37 7.10 -3.95
C THR A 110 5.14 7.79 -3.37
N THR A 111 5.17 8.08 -2.08
CA THR A 111 4.19 8.92 -1.40
C THR A 111 4.85 10.24 -1.02
N GLU A 112 4.35 11.34 -1.57
CA GLU A 112 4.81 12.71 -1.30
C GLU A 112 3.76 13.45 -0.50
N LEU A 113 4.20 14.20 0.52
CA LEU A 113 3.39 15.03 1.39
C LEU A 113 3.81 16.48 1.17
N ILE A 114 2.92 17.26 0.54
CA ILE A 114 3.17 18.65 0.19
C ILE A 114 2.35 19.53 1.13
N PRO A 115 2.98 20.39 1.96
CA PRO A 115 2.25 21.35 2.78
C PRO A 115 1.41 22.30 1.91
N THR A 116 0.16 22.52 2.30
CA THR A 116 -0.73 23.51 1.69
C THR A 116 -1.24 24.48 2.77
N LYS A 117 -2.00 25.51 2.36
CA LYS A 117 -2.63 26.43 3.33
C LYS A 117 -3.66 25.72 4.22
N GLU A 118 -4.35 24.72 3.69
CA GLU A 118 -5.45 24.02 4.34
C GLU A 118 -5.03 22.70 5.01
N GLY A 119 -3.79 22.24 4.79
CA GLY A 119 -3.27 21.00 5.35
C GLY A 119 -2.17 20.39 4.50
N THR A 120 -2.41 19.21 3.94
CA THR A 120 -1.43 18.43 3.18
C THR A 120 -2.05 17.91 1.89
N LYS A 121 -1.39 18.14 0.77
CA LYS A 121 -1.65 17.41 -0.47
C LYS A 121 -0.77 16.17 -0.50
N LEU A 122 -1.40 15.00 -0.50
CA LEU A 122 -0.73 13.72 -0.69
C LEU A 122 -0.74 13.36 -2.17
N ILE A 123 0.43 13.02 -2.71
CA ILE A 123 0.58 12.45 -4.06
C ILE A 123 1.13 11.04 -3.89
N HIS A 124 0.40 10.05 -4.38
CA HIS A 124 0.76 8.63 -4.34
C HIS A 124 0.95 8.12 -5.76
N THR A 125 2.20 7.83 -6.11
CA THR A 125 2.56 7.25 -7.40
C THR A 125 2.96 5.80 -7.20
N GLU A 126 2.32 4.88 -7.93
CA GLU A 126 2.71 3.47 -7.97
C GLU A 126 3.13 3.08 -9.38
N GLN A 127 4.30 2.43 -9.49
CA GLN A 127 4.86 1.84 -10.69
C GLN A 127 4.92 0.33 -10.47
N GLY A 128 4.05 -0.42 -11.15
CA GLY A 128 3.87 -1.84 -10.90
C GLY A 128 4.26 -2.70 -12.10
N VAL A 129 4.73 -3.91 -11.81
CA VAL A 129 4.73 -5.03 -12.75
C VAL A 129 3.77 -6.12 -12.23
N PHE A 130 2.89 -6.58 -13.11
CA PHE A 130 1.84 -7.54 -12.79
C PHE A 130 2.07 -8.83 -13.57
N PHE A 131 2.08 -9.96 -12.87
CA PHE A 131 2.48 -11.25 -13.42
C PHE A 131 1.29 -12.11 -13.82
N ASP A 132 1.41 -12.79 -14.96
CA ASP A 132 0.53 -13.86 -15.42
C ASP A 132 -0.98 -13.49 -15.46
N GLY A 133 -1.31 -12.20 -15.53
CA GLY A 133 -2.70 -11.70 -15.54
C GLY A 133 -3.47 -11.88 -14.22
N CYS A 134 -2.78 -12.19 -13.11
CA CYS A 134 -3.41 -12.39 -11.81
C CYS A 134 -3.86 -11.09 -11.13
N ASP A 135 -3.26 -9.96 -11.50
CA ASP A 135 -3.58 -8.63 -11.00
C ASP A 135 -3.30 -7.59 -12.10
N GLN A 136 -3.84 -6.38 -11.95
CA GLN A 136 -3.79 -5.31 -12.96
C GLN A 136 -3.84 -3.93 -12.30
N ALA A 137 -3.15 -2.95 -12.89
CA ALA A 137 -3.13 -1.57 -12.39
C ALA A 137 -4.51 -0.93 -12.17
N PRO A 138 -5.53 -1.13 -13.03
CA PRO A 138 -6.85 -0.54 -12.77
C PRO A 138 -7.48 -1.01 -11.45
N GLY A 139 -7.41 -2.31 -11.14
CA GLY A 139 -7.90 -2.86 -9.88
C GLY A 139 -7.08 -2.38 -8.68
N ARG A 140 -5.75 -2.39 -8.82
CA ARG A 140 -4.82 -1.87 -7.81
C ARG A 140 -5.09 -0.40 -7.48
N LYS A 141 -5.32 0.44 -8.49
CA LYS A 141 -5.64 1.85 -8.33
C LYS A 141 -6.92 2.07 -7.53
N VAL A 142 -7.97 1.30 -7.82
CA VAL A 142 -9.24 1.38 -7.09
C VAL A 142 -9.06 0.99 -5.63
N GLY A 143 -8.37 -0.12 -5.36
CA GLY A 143 -8.08 -0.54 -3.98
C GLY A 143 -7.23 0.48 -3.21
N THR A 144 -6.21 1.04 -3.86
CA THR A 144 -5.35 2.07 -3.27
C THR A 144 -6.12 3.36 -2.98
N GLN A 145 -7.05 3.75 -3.86
CA GLN A 145 -7.92 4.90 -3.63
C GLN A 145 -8.81 4.68 -2.41
N ALA A 146 -9.46 3.52 -2.28
CA ALA A 146 -10.26 3.18 -1.09
C ALA A 146 -9.40 3.19 0.18
N MET A 147 -8.20 2.63 0.12
CA MET A 147 -7.23 2.66 1.20
C MET A 147 -6.86 4.10 1.62
N LEU A 148 -6.68 5.05 0.69
CA LEU A 148 -6.46 6.46 1.03
C LEU A 148 -7.69 7.15 1.66
N GLU A 149 -8.90 6.63 1.45
CA GLU A 149 -10.09 7.07 2.19
C GLU A 149 -10.08 6.56 3.64
N THR A 150 -9.61 5.33 3.89
CA THR A 150 -9.43 4.83 5.27
C THR A 150 -8.40 5.66 6.05
N LEU A 151 -7.34 6.13 5.38
CA LEU A 151 -6.39 7.08 5.97
C LEU A 151 -7.08 8.38 6.38
N ALA A 152 -8.00 8.92 5.56
CA ALA A 152 -8.75 10.13 5.91
C ALA A 152 -9.50 9.94 7.23
N LYS A 153 -10.25 8.82 7.36
CA LYS A 153 -10.99 8.47 8.57
C LYS A 153 -10.09 8.37 9.80
N GLU A 154 -8.88 7.83 9.65
CA GLU A 154 -7.92 7.72 10.75
C GLU A 154 -7.33 9.06 11.15
N LEU A 155 -7.06 9.96 10.20
CA LEU A 155 -6.56 11.30 10.49
C LEU A 155 -7.60 12.16 11.22
N ASP A 156 -8.88 11.92 11.00
CA ASP A 156 -9.94 12.63 11.71
C ASP A 156 -10.14 12.15 13.16
N LYS A 157 -9.48 11.05 13.56
CA LYS A 157 -9.42 10.64 14.97
C LYS A 157 -8.44 11.55 15.73
N ASN A 158 -8.79 11.83 16.98
CA ASN A 158 -7.98 12.62 17.92
C ASN A 158 -6.79 11.83 18.44
#